data_AF-A0A382FTL5-F1
#
_entry.id   AF-A0A382FTL5-F1
#
_cell.length_a   1.000
_cell.length_b   1.000
_cell.length_c   1.000
_cell.angle_alpha   90.00
_cell.angle_beta   90.00
_cell.angle_gamma   90.00
#
_symmetry.space_group_name_H-M   'P 1'
#
loop_
_entity.id
_entity.type
_entity.pdbx_description
1 polymer ?
#
loop_
_entity_poly.entity_id
_entity_poly.type
_entity_poly.pdbx_seq_one_letter_code
_entity_poly.pdbx_strand_id
1 'polypeptide(L)' 'MNMANITPINYEIEFEPLFHNFTFNGTEIITIDISKPTNLILLDAAELKIKKSHVIQG' A
#
# COMPACT_ATOMS: atom_id res chain seq x y z
N MET A 1 -0.88 -17.41 10.42
CA MET A 1 -2.05 -16.51 10.51
C MET A 1 -2.79 -16.61 9.18
N ASN A 2 -4.11 -16.83 9.20
CA ASN A 2 -4.88 -16.96 7.97
C ASN A 2 -5.16 -15.55 7.44
N MET A 3 -4.43 -15.11 6.40
CA MET A 3 -4.54 -13.76 5.79
C MET A 3 -5.86 -13.55 5.02
N ALA A 4 -6.74 -14.55 4.95
CA ALA A 4 -7.96 -14.58 4.15
C ALA A 4 -9.03 -13.54 4.51
N ASN A 5 -8.76 -12.58 5.41
CA ASN A 5 -9.73 -11.57 5.82
C ASN A 5 -9.50 -10.19 5.19
N ILE A 6 -8.38 -10.00 4.47
CA ILE A 6 -8.06 -8.74 3.78
C ILE A 6 -7.86 -9.10 2.31
N THR A 7 -8.70 -8.55 1.43
CA THR A 7 -8.64 -8.80 -0.01
C THR A 7 -8.45 -7.48 -0.74
N PRO A 8 -7.32 -7.26 -1.45
CA PRO A 8 -7.17 -6.08 -2.28
C PRO A 8 -8.14 -6.15 -3.47
N ILE A 9 -8.83 -5.05 -3.72
CA ILE A 9 -9.85 -4.90 -4.77
C ILE A 9 -9.31 -4.07 -5.94
N ASN A 10 -8.53 -3.02 -5.64
CA ASN A 10 -7.96 -2.14 -6.65
C ASN A 10 -6.63 -1.53 -6.18
N TYR A 11 -5.75 -1.23 -7.13
CA TYR A 11 -4.51 -0.51 -6.93
C TYR A 11 -4.49 0.73 -7.82
N GLU A 12 -4.23 1.89 -7.23
CA GLU A 12 -3.85 3.09 -7.94
C GLU A 12 -2.40 3.40 -7.59
N ILE A 13 -1.55 3.43 -8.60
CA ILE A 13 -0.09 3.58 -8.43
C ILE A 13 0.36 4.77 -9.26
N GLU A 14 0.97 5.74 -8.60
CA GLU A 14 1.68 6.84 -9.21
C GLU A 14 3.18 6.69 -8.94
N PHE A 15 3.98 6.86 -9.98
CA PHE A 15 5.43 6.71 -9.92
C PHE A 15 6.11 7.87 -10.65
N GLU A 16 6.98 8.57 -9.94
CA GLU A 16 7.76 9.71 -10.44
C GLU A 16 9.26 9.35 -10.39
N PRO A 17 9.90 9.05 -11.55
CA PRO A 17 11.34 8.83 -11.61
C PRO A 17 12.11 10.15 -11.47
N LEU A 18 13.15 10.14 -10.62
CA LEU A 18 14.06 11.26 -10.42
C LEU A 18 15.40 10.97 -11.11
N PHE A 19 15.52 11.39 -12.37
CA PHE A 19 16.71 11.08 -13.20
C PHE A 19 18.02 11.71 -12.74
N HIS A 20 17.98 12.74 -11.89
CA HIS A 20 19.18 13.42 -11.41
C HIS A 20 19.92 12.63 -10.32
N ASN A 21 19.24 11.72 -9.62
CA ASN A 21 19.82 10.92 -8.53
C ASN A 21 19.46 9.43 -8.61
N PHE A 22 18.82 9.00 -9.70
CA PHE A 22 18.38 7.62 -9.93
C PHE A 22 17.51 7.06 -8.79
N THR A 23 16.64 7.90 -8.24
CA THR A 23 15.63 7.50 -7.25
C THR A 23 14.23 7.71 -7.81
N PHE A 24 13.20 7.45 -6.99
CA PHE A 24 11.82 7.73 -7.36
C PHE A 24 11.01 8.20 -6.15
N ASN A 25 9.94 8.94 -6.43
CA ASN A 25 8.81 9.08 -5.53
C ASN A 25 7.65 8.22 -6.07
N GLY A 26 6.74 7.86 -5.19
CA GLY A 26 5.51 7.21 -5.62
C GLY A 26 4.45 7.27 -4.54
N THR A 27 3.21 7.08 -4.97
CA THR A 27 2.04 6.93 -4.11
C THR A 27 1.30 5.68 -4.55
N GLU A 28 0.92 4.86 -3.58
CA GLU A 28 0.11 3.67 -3.80
C GLU A 28 -1.16 3.81 -2.95
N ILE A 29 -2.32 3.65 -3.58
CA ILE A 29 -3.61 3.56 -2.92
C ILE A 29 -4.16 2.16 -3.20
N ILE A 30 -4.32 1.38 -2.13
CA ILE A 30 -4.87 0.03 -2.20
C ILE A 30 -6.28 0.08 -1.62
N THR A 31 -7.28 -0.17 -2.47
CA THR A 31 -8.64 -0.42 -1.99
C THR A 31 -8.70 -1.85 -1.49
N ILE A 32 -9.09 -2.05 -0.24
CA ILE A 32 -9.16 -3.38 0.39
C ILE A 32 -10.58 -3.66 0.91
N ASP A 33 -11.03 -4.89 0.74
CA ASP A 33 -12.19 -5.44 1.43
C ASP A 33 -11.73 -6.19 2.68
N ILE A 34 -12.41 -5.94 3.80
CA ILE A 34 -12.08 -6.50 5.11
C ILE A 34 -13.27 -7.32 5.61
N SER A 35 -13.17 -8.64 5.53
CA SER A 35 -14.28 -9.54 5.88
C SER A 35 -14.41 -9.81 7.39
N LYS A 36 -13.40 -9.46 8.19
CA LYS A 36 -13.42 -9.56 9.67
C LYS A 36 -12.67 -8.39 10.31
N PRO A 37 -13.13 -7.88 11.46
CA PRO A 37 -12.44 -6.81 12.17
C PRO A 37 -10.97 -7.15 12.43
N THR A 38 -10.08 -6.22 12.11
CA THR A 38 -8.64 -6.33 12.31
C THR A 38 -8.07 -4.96 12.65
N ASN A 39 -6.98 -4.95 13.43
CA ASN A 39 -6.16 -3.77 13.69
C ASN A 39 -4.80 -3.84 12.98
N LEU A 40 -4.58 -4.87 12.16
CA LEU A 40 -3.34 -5.11 11.42
C LEU A 40 -3.67 -5.40 9.95
N ILE A 41 -3.00 -4.67 9.06
CA ILE A 41 -2.93 -4.94 7.62
C ILE A 41 -1.46 -5.21 7.31
N LEU A 42 -1.16 -6.39 6.76
CA LEU A 42 0.20 -6.82 6.41
C LEU A 42 0.32 -6.88 4.89
N LEU A 43 1.35 -6.23 4.35
CA LEU A 43 1.64 -6.13 2.92
C LEU A 43 3.14 -6.37 2.69
N ASP A 44 3.49 -6.86 1.51
CA ASP A 44 4.87 -7.00 1.10
C ASP A 44 5.46 -5.64 0.69
N ALA A 45 6.68 -5.36 1.12
CA ALA A 45 7.42 -4.17 0.72
C ALA A 45 8.92 -4.48 0.69
N ALA A 46 9.55 -4.35 -0.49
CA ALA A 46 10.98 -4.54 -0.66
C ALA A 46 11.61 -3.25 -1.21
N GLU A 47 12.72 -2.83 -0.59
CA GLU A 47 13.51 -1.67 -1.05
C GLU A 47 12.75 -0.33 -1.11
N LEU A 48 11.62 -0.22 -0.38
CA LEU A 48 10.83 1.01 -0.28
C LEU A 48 11.07 1.74 1.05
N LYS A 49 11.18 3.07 0.98
CA LYS A 49 11.13 3.94 2.17
C LYS A 49 9.73 4.56 2.29
N ILE A 50 8.92 4.03 3.20
CA ILE A 50 7.58 4.56 3.48
C ILE A 50 7.69 5.89 4.24
N LYS A 51 7.30 6.99 3.59
CA LYS A 51 7.32 8.34 4.19
C LYS A 51 6.06 8.62 5.02
N LYS A 52 4.90 8.14 4.55
CA LYS A 52 3.58 8.31 5.17
C LYS A 52 2.69 7.12 4.79
N SER A 53 1.75 6.79 5.67
CA SER A 53 0.66 5.83 5.41
C SER A 53 -0.57 6.29 6.19
N HIS A 54 -1.75 6.07 5.63
CA HIS A 54 -3.02 6.40 6.25
C HIS A 54 -4.11 5.45 5.76
N VAL A 55 -5.14 5.28 6.57
CA VAL A 55 -6.32 4.49 6.23
C VAL A 55 -7.50 5.45 6.07
N ILE A 56 -8.24 5.29 4.98
CA ILE A 56 -9.49 6.02 4.73
C ILE A 56 -10.61 4.99 4.72
N GLN A 57 -11.65 5.23 5.53
CA GLN A 57 -12.87 4.42 5.48
C GLN A 57 -13.82 5.05 4.47
N GLY A 58 -14.23 4.24 3.48
CA GLY A 58 -15.25 4.61 2.48
C GLY A 58 -16.67 4.50 3.01
#